data_AF-A0A9D6RWF0-F1
#
_entry.id   AF-A0A9D6RWF0-F1
#
_cell.length_a   1.000
_cell.length_b   1.000
_cell.length_c   1.000
_cell.angle_alpha   90.00
_cell.angle_beta   90.00
_cell.angle_gamma   90.00
#
_symmetry.space_group_name_H-M   'P 1'
#
loop_
_entity.id
_entity.type
_entity.pdbx_description
1 polymer ?
#
loop_
_entity_poly.entity_id
_entity_poly.type
_entity_poly.pdbx_seq_one_letter_code
_entity_poly.pdbx_strand_id
1 'polypeptide(L)'
;GSSIIGLEEHTPDNLDEAIEYAVSHGTDFHQFMLYTPIPGTPLYAEHLANKTLLDPGEYQEGDVHGQFIFRHRHPHLARGQETEFLLKAFRRDFEVNGPSVLRIARTVLAGWRRYKHHPDPCVRNRFAWEARDLAVTFPATLWAARKWFSGQNPLVFRKLTMLLEDIKREVGLKARLVAPLAGRFVWSKLRREDQRLKAGWTYEPPTFYEANASMLRCRLQWTVPASPIKWVAA
;
A
#
# COMPACT_ATOMS: atom_id res chain seq x y z
N GLY A 1 4.47 8.43 0.43
CA GLY A 1 3.65 9.36 1.23
C GLY A 1 3.18 8.63 2.45
N SER A 2 3.00 9.34 3.55
CA SER A 2 2.33 8.81 4.74
C SER A 2 1.41 9.90 5.25
N SER A 3 0.17 9.53 5.58
CA SER A 3 -0.84 10.44 6.09
C SER A 3 -1.60 9.77 7.22
N ILE A 4 -1.87 10.56 8.25
CA ILE A 4 -2.66 10.15 9.40
C ILE A 4 -4.12 10.55 9.16
N ILE A 5 -5.02 9.62 9.39
CA ILE A 5 -6.47 9.76 9.36
C ILE A 5 -6.97 9.76 10.81
N GLY A 6 -7.93 10.63 11.12
CA GLY A 6 -8.37 10.86 12.51
C GLY A 6 -7.33 11.53 13.42
N LEU A 7 -6.76 12.65 12.96
CA LEU A 7 -6.20 13.65 13.88
C LEU A 7 -7.36 14.34 14.59
N GLU A 8 -7.10 14.98 15.74
CA GLU A 8 -8.14 15.55 16.61
C GLU A 8 -9.11 16.49 15.86
N GLU A 9 -8.59 17.29 14.93
CA GLU A 9 -9.34 18.22 14.09
C GLU A 9 -10.15 17.56 12.97
N HIS A 10 -9.93 16.27 12.69
CA HIS A 10 -10.65 15.57 11.64
C HIS A 10 -12.08 15.29 12.07
N THR A 11 -13.01 15.76 11.25
CA THR A 11 -14.45 15.53 11.38
C THR A 11 -14.94 14.81 10.13
N PRO A 12 -16.16 14.22 10.15
CA PRO A 12 -16.75 13.67 8.95
C PRO A 12 -16.86 14.68 7.79
N ASP A 13 -16.94 15.98 8.09
CA ASP A 13 -17.12 17.05 7.11
C ASP A 13 -15.83 17.46 6.40
N ASN A 14 -14.67 17.38 7.07
CA ASN A 14 -13.39 17.85 6.51
C ASN A 14 -12.44 16.72 6.08
N LEU A 15 -12.73 15.47 6.46
CA LEU A 15 -11.80 14.36 6.22
C LEU A 15 -11.56 14.11 4.72
N ASP A 16 -12.58 14.34 3.90
CA ASP A 16 -12.47 14.19 2.44
C ASP A 16 -11.47 15.19 1.86
N GLU A 17 -11.42 16.42 2.36
CA GLU A 17 -10.45 17.42 1.94
C GLU A 17 -9.02 16.99 2.33
N ALA A 18 -8.83 16.47 3.55
CA ALA A 18 -7.54 15.95 3.99
C ALA A 18 -7.07 14.77 3.12
N ILE A 19 -7.99 13.88 2.72
CA ILE A 19 -7.72 12.78 1.80
C ILE A 19 -7.34 13.32 0.42
N GLU A 20 -8.09 14.26 -0.16
CA GLU A 20 -7.75 14.87 -1.46
C GLU A 20 -6.37 15.53 -1.43
N TYR A 21 -6.05 16.25 -0.35
CA TYR A 21 -4.75 16.87 -0.18
C TYR A 21 -3.62 15.83 -0.17
N ALA A 22 -3.76 14.76 0.62
CA ALA A 22 -2.80 13.66 0.65
C ALA A 22 -2.63 13.01 -0.73
N VAL A 23 -3.74 12.72 -1.42
CA VAL A 23 -3.78 12.11 -2.75
C VAL A 23 -3.13 13.00 -3.81
N SER A 24 -3.27 14.32 -3.70
CA SER A 24 -2.71 15.28 -4.68
C SER A 24 -1.18 15.20 -4.83
N HIS A 25 -0.48 14.72 -3.79
CA HIS A 25 0.99 14.57 -3.79
C HIS A 25 1.48 13.46 -4.73
N GLY A 26 0.63 12.50 -5.11
CA GLY A 26 0.94 11.52 -6.15
C GLY A 26 2.16 10.63 -5.87
N THR A 27 2.48 10.36 -4.61
CA THR A 27 3.68 9.61 -4.14
C THR A 27 3.67 8.12 -4.52
N ASP A 28 4.77 7.49 -4.95
CA ASP A 28 4.71 6.11 -5.52
C ASP A 28 3.97 5.05 -4.67
N PHE A 29 4.17 5.12 -3.37
CA PHE A 29 3.40 4.38 -2.36
C PHE A 29 2.88 5.37 -1.33
N HIS A 30 1.61 5.24 -0.95
CA HIS A 30 1.00 6.08 0.08
C HIS A 30 0.42 5.20 1.18
N GLN A 31 0.84 5.45 2.41
CA GLN A 31 0.30 4.80 3.60
C GLN A 31 -0.74 5.72 4.24
N PHE A 32 -1.93 5.19 4.51
CA PHE A 32 -2.92 5.83 5.38
C PHE A 32 -3.00 5.02 6.67
N MET A 33 -2.82 5.69 7.80
CA MET A 33 -2.86 5.10 9.14
C MET A 33 -3.73 5.94 10.06
N LEU A 34 -4.25 5.34 11.12
CA LEU A 34 -4.90 6.03 12.23
C LEU A 34 -3.85 6.55 13.21
N TYR A 35 -4.16 7.63 13.93
CA TYR A 35 -3.28 8.12 14.98
C TYR A 35 -3.42 7.28 16.26
N THR A 36 -2.34 6.62 16.66
CA THR A 36 -2.35 5.74 17.84
C THR A 36 -1.52 6.32 18.99
N PRO A 37 -2.12 6.58 20.17
CA PRO A 37 -1.38 6.90 21.38
C PRO A 37 -0.65 5.68 21.94
N ILE A 38 0.65 5.61 21.72
CA ILE A 38 1.53 4.55 22.26
C ILE A 38 1.96 4.91 23.69
N PRO A 39 2.01 3.96 24.65
CA PRO A 39 2.36 4.28 26.03
C PRO A 39 3.75 4.91 26.11
N GLY A 40 3.89 5.94 26.93
CA GLY A 40 5.12 6.73 27.03
C GLY A 40 5.23 7.90 26.05
N THR A 41 4.27 8.07 25.13
CA THR A 41 4.20 9.26 24.27
C THR A 41 3.40 10.41 24.93
N PRO A 42 3.66 11.68 24.56
CA PRO A 42 2.86 12.81 25.03
C PRO A 42 1.37 12.66 24.73
N LEU A 43 1.01 12.20 23.53
CA LEU A 43 -0.40 11.96 23.14
C LEU A 43 -1.07 10.93 24.06
N TYR A 44 -0.35 9.87 24.44
CA TYR A 44 -0.89 8.91 25.40
C TYR A 44 -1.11 9.51 26.78
N ALA A 45 -0.17 10.32 27.28
CA ALA A 45 -0.31 11.01 28.56
C ALA A 45 -1.52 11.96 28.55
N GLU A 46 -1.75 12.65 27.44
CA GLU A 46 -2.91 13.53 27.24
C GLU A 46 -4.23 12.76 27.26
N HIS A 47 -4.37 11.71 26.45
CA HIS A 47 -5.59 10.88 26.46
C HIS A 47 -5.82 10.17 27.80
N LEU A 48 -4.74 9.84 28.53
CA LEU A 48 -4.83 9.30 29.88
C LEU A 48 -5.38 10.34 30.86
N ALA A 49 -4.86 11.57 30.82
CA ALA A 49 -5.34 12.68 31.66
C ALA A 49 -6.81 13.03 31.36
N ASN A 50 -7.18 13.02 30.07
CA ASN A 50 -8.53 13.32 29.58
C ASN A 50 -9.49 12.13 29.71
N LYS A 51 -9.01 10.95 30.15
CA LYS A 51 -9.79 9.71 30.29
C LYS A 51 -10.51 9.29 28.99
N THR A 52 -9.86 9.51 27.85
CA THR A 52 -10.40 9.18 26.52
C THR A 52 -9.84 7.87 25.97
N LEU A 53 -8.83 7.27 26.58
CA LEU A 53 -8.32 5.95 26.19
C LEU A 53 -9.43 4.89 26.28
N LEU A 54 -9.40 3.91 25.38
CA LEU A 54 -10.26 2.73 25.49
C LEU A 54 -9.84 1.87 26.68
N ASP A 55 -10.82 1.27 27.35
CA ASP A 55 -10.55 0.32 28.43
C ASP A 55 -9.96 -0.97 27.84
N PRO A 56 -9.04 -1.66 28.54
CA PRO A 56 -8.42 -2.90 28.04
C PRO A 56 -9.40 -4.03 27.70
N GLY A 57 -10.64 -3.99 28.20
CA GLY A 57 -11.69 -4.94 27.84
C GLY A 57 -12.42 -4.62 26.53
N GLU A 58 -12.18 -3.45 25.93
CA GLU A 58 -12.86 -3.00 24.73
C GLU A 58 -12.14 -3.35 23.43
N TYR A 59 -10.88 -3.79 23.49
CA TYR A 59 -10.03 -4.05 22.32
C TYR A 59 -9.10 -5.25 22.54
N GLN A 60 -8.62 -5.87 21.46
CA GLN A 60 -7.46 -6.76 21.53
C GLN A 60 -6.19 -5.96 21.22
N GLU A 61 -5.07 -6.24 21.88
CA GLU A 61 -3.82 -5.49 21.68
C GLU A 61 -3.39 -5.46 20.19
N GLY A 62 -3.73 -6.51 19.45
CA GLY A 62 -3.53 -6.57 18.00
C GLY A 62 -4.33 -5.54 17.22
N ASP A 63 -5.50 -5.11 17.67
CA ASP A 63 -6.41 -4.26 16.90
C ASP A 63 -5.94 -2.80 16.80
N VAL A 64 -5.13 -2.35 17.76
CA VAL A 64 -4.68 -0.95 17.92
C VAL A 64 -3.36 -0.68 17.19
N HIS A 65 -3.14 -1.31 16.02
CA HIS A 65 -1.94 -1.14 15.18
C HIS A 65 -2.04 0.04 14.19
N GLY A 66 -3.11 0.85 14.26
CA GLY A 66 -3.30 2.02 13.41
C GLY A 66 -3.87 1.72 12.02
N GLN A 67 -4.39 0.52 11.74
CA GLN A 67 -5.16 0.27 10.50
C GLN A 67 -6.49 -0.46 10.72
N PHE A 68 -6.95 -0.56 11.97
CA PHE A 68 -8.24 -1.16 12.28
C PHE A 68 -9.08 -0.24 13.17
N ILE A 69 -8.66 -0.02 14.42
CA ILE A 69 -9.37 0.88 15.36
C ILE A 69 -8.44 1.93 15.97
N PHE A 70 -9.03 3.03 16.48
CA PHE A 70 -8.32 3.93 17.39
C PHE A 70 -8.12 3.26 18.75
N ARG A 71 -7.08 3.67 19.47
CA ARG A 71 -6.88 3.31 20.89
C ARG A 71 -7.56 4.27 21.86
N HIS A 72 -8.24 5.29 21.34
CA HIS A 72 -8.91 6.31 22.13
C HIS A 72 -10.27 6.65 21.50
N ARG A 73 -11.14 7.30 22.27
CA ARG A 73 -12.42 7.84 21.80
C ARG A 73 -12.16 9.15 21.07
N HIS A 74 -12.32 9.15 19.76
CA HIS A 74 -12.18 10.36 18.95
C HIS A 74 -13.38 11.30 19.19
N PRO A 75 -13.18 12.63 19.34
CA PRO A 75 -14.26 13.57 19.67
C PRO A 75 -15.34 13.66 18.58
N HIS A 76 -14.95 13.45 17.32
CA HIS A 76 -15.82 13.67 16.16
C HIS A 76 -16.12 12.42 15.32
N LEU A 77 -15.36 11.33 15.51
CA LEU A 77 -15.45 10.14 14.68
C LEU A 77 -15.98 8.99 15.53
N ALA A 78 -17.04 8.34 15.06
CA ALA A 78 -17.65 7.25 15.81
C ALA A 78 -16.83 5.96 15.66
N ARG A 79 -16.82 5.17 16.73
CA ARG A 79 -16.22 3.83 16.72
C ARG A 79 -16.86 2.96 15.63
N GLY A 80 -16.03 2.21 14.91
CA GLY A 80 -16.42 1.35 13.79
C GLY A 80 -16.35 2.03 12.42
N GLN A 81 -16.13 3.35 12.34
CA GLN A 81 -15.99 4.07 11.08
C GLN A 81 -14.54 4.12 10.57
N GLU A 82 -13.57 3.82 11.43
CA GLU A 82 -12.14 4.05 11.20
C GLU A 82 -11.62 3.32 9.96
N THR A 83 -11.99 2.04 9.82
CA THR A 83 -11.55 1.22 8.70
C THR A 83 -12.15 1.71 7.39
N GLU A 84 -13.41 2.16 7.38
CA GLU A 84 -14.03 2.67 6.16
C GLU A 84 -13.36 3.96 5.68
N PHE A 85 -12.93 4.84 6.60
CA PHE A 85 -12.15 6.02 6.23
C PHE A 85 -10.81 5.68 5.59
N LEU A 86 -10.08 4.70 6.15
CA LEU A 86 -8.84 4.21 5.55
C LEU A 86 -9.08 3.62 4.16
N LEU A 87 -10.09 2.76 4.02
CA LEU A 87 -10.46 2.14 2.75
C LEU A 87 -10.85 3.19 1.71
N LYS A 88 -11.60 4.23 2.12
CA LYS A 88 -11.94 5.38 1.27
C LYS A 88 -10.68 6.10 0.80
N ALA A 89 -9.73 6.38 1.68
CA ALA A 89 -8.46 7.03 1.34
C ALA A 89 -7.63 6.20 0.34
N PHE A 90 -7.46 4.90 0.60
CA PHE A 90 -6.75 3.99 -0.31
C PHE A 90 -7.45 3.89 -1.68
N ARG A 91 -8.78 3.74 -1.69
CA ARG A 91 -9.57 3.69 -2.92
C ARG A 91 -9.42 4.98 -3.72
N ARG A 92 -9.49 6.13 -3.04
CA ARG A 92 -9.36 7.44 -3.67
C ARG A 92 -7.97 7.67 -4.26
N ASP A 93 -6.91 7.32 -3.55
CA ASP A 93 -5.54 7.38 -4.08
C ASP A 93 -5.39 6.50 -5.33
N PHE A 94 -5.95 5.29 -5.30
CA PHE A 94 -5.93 4.39 -6.45
C PHE A 94 -6.72 4.95 -7.65
N GLU A 95 -7.90 5.52 -7.43
CA GLU A 95 -8.73 6.11 -8.48
C GLU A 95 -8.07 7.30 -9.16
N VAL A 96 -7.39 8.16 -8.38
CA VAL A 96 -6.75 9.38 -8.89
C VAL A 96 -5.37 9.08 -9.45
N ASN A 97 -4.52 8.36 -8.70
CA ASN A 97 -3.12 8.16 -9.04
C ASN A 97 -2.83 6.86 -9.77
N GLY A 98 -3.76 5.91 -9.77
CA GLY A 98 -3.59 4.59 -10.36
C GLY A 98 -2.71 3.67 -9.51
N PRO A 99 -2.43 2.45 -9.99
CA PRO A 99 -1.64 1.48 -9.26
C PRO A 99 -0.19 1.95 -9.06
N SER A 100 0.44 1.63 -7.93
CA SER A 100 1.81 2.04 -7.62
C SER A 100 2.83 1.67 -8.69
N VAL A 101 2.64 0.56 -9.42
CA VAL A 101 3.54 0.17 -10.53
C VAL A 101 3.63 1.24 -11.64
N LEU A 102 2.53 1.98 -11.91
CA LEU A 102 2.55 3.13 -12.82
C LEU A 102 3.44 4.25 -12.29
N ARG A 103 3.34 4.52 -10.98
CA ARG A 103 4.01 5.64 -10.31
C ARG A 103 5.52 5.38 -10.21
N ILE A 104 5.91 4.16 -9.81
CA ILE A 104 7.31 3.70 -9.82
C ILE A 104 7.90 3.80 -11.22
N ALA A 105 7.19 3.33 -12.25
CA ALA A 105 7.69 3.40 -13.63
C ALA A 105 7.98 4.85 -14.07
N ARG A 106 7.14 5.81 -13.65
CA ARG A 106 7.36 7.24 -13.88
C ARG A 106 8.60 7.76 -13.14
N THR A 107 8.77 7.39 -11.87
CA THR A 107 9.93 7.79 -11.06
C THR A 107 11.24 7.22 -11.63
N VAL A 108 11.25 5.94 -11.99
CA VAL A 108 12.41 5.28 -12.62
C VAL A 108 12.76 5.94 -13.95
N LEU A 109 11.76 6.26 -14.79
CA LEU A 109 11.99 6.98 -16.05
C LEU A 109 12.57 8.38 -15.82
N ALA A 110 12.07 9.11 -14.83
CA ALA A 110 12.57 10.45 -14.48
C ALA A 110 14.03 10.38 -14.00
N GLY A 111 14.36 9.42 -13.14
CA GLY A 111 15.73 9.16 -12.69
C GLY A 111 16.66 8.82 -13.86
N TRP A 112 16.23 7.91 -14.74
CA TRP A 112 16.99 7.55 -15.93
C TRP A 112 17.27 8.76 -16.82
N ARG A 113 16.24 9.55 -17.17
CA ARG A 113 16.38 10.76 -18.00
C ARG A 113 17.38 11.76 -17.42
N ARG A 114 17.37 11.91 -16.09
CA ARG A 114 18.23 12.86 -15.38
C ARG A 114 19.69 12.41 -15.29
N TYR A 115 19.93 11.11 -15.09
CA TYR A 115 21.26 10.63 -14.67
C TYR A 115 21.96 9.71 -15.67
N LYS A 116 21.32 9.30 -16.77
CA LYS A 116 21.94 8.41 -17.79
C LYS A 116 23.26 8.94 -18.39
N HIS A 117 23.49 10.25 -18.38
CA HIS A 117 24.69 10.90 -18.90
C HIS A 117 25.51 11.61 -17.80
N HIS A 118 25.33 11.22 -16.54
CA HIS A 118 26.07 11.83 -15.42
C HIS A 118 27.60 11.61 -15.57
N PRO A 119 28.45 12.61 -15.26
CA PRO A 119 29.91 12.47 -15.39
C PRO A 119 30.47 11.36 -14.50
N ASP A 120 29.95 11.24 -13.27
CA ASP A 120 30.35 10.18 -12.33
C ASP A 120 29.83 8.80 -12.80
N PRO A 121 30.73 7.82 -13.05
CA PRO A 121 30.34 6.46 -13.42
C PRO A 121 29.53 5.73 -12.34
N CYS A 122 29.74 6.00 -11.05
CA CYS A 122 28.98 5.38 -9.96
C CYS A 122 27.49 5.72 -10.07
N VAL A 123 27.18 7.01 -10.29
CA VAL A 123 25.82 7.50 -10.48
C VAL A 123 25.19 6.87 -11.72
N ARG A 124 25.89 6.85 -12.87
CA ARG A 124 25.35 6.22 -14.09
C ARG A 124 25.03 4.74 -13.89
N ASN A 125 25.93 4.00 -13.24
CA ASN A 125 25.75 2.57 -13.00
C ASN A 125 24.54 2.29 -12.10
N ARG A 126 24.34 3.11 -11.06
CA ARG A 126 23.15 3.03 -10.20
C ARG A 126 21.86 3.18 -11.01
N PHE A 127 21.77 4.22 -11.84
CA PHE A 127 20.56 4.47 -12.62
C PHE A 127 20.37 3.50 -13.79
N ALA A 128 21.44 2.97 -14.37
CA ALA A 128 21.35 1.88 -15.36
C ALA A 128 20.78 0.59 -14.74
N TRP A 129 21.17 0.27 -13.50
CA TRP A 129 20.62 -0.87 -12.77
C TRP A 129 19.13 -0.69 -12.44
N GLU A 130 18.73 0.47 -11.93
CA GLU A 130 17.31 0.78 -11.66
C GLU A 130 16.47 0.78 -12.94
N ALA A 131 17.03 1.26 -14.05
CA ALA A 131 16.35 1.38 -15.34
C ALA A 131 16.23 0.07 -16.12
N ARG A 132 16.81 -1.05 -15.65
CA ARG A 132 16.83 -2.33 -16.39
C ARG A 132 15.44 -2.80 -16.81
N ASP A 133 14.44 -2.53 -15.97
CA ASP A 133 13.05 -2.94 -16.17
C ASP A 133 12.28 -2.02 -17.14
N LEU A 134 12.84 -0.86 -17.53
CA LEU A 134 12.22 0.06 -18.49
C LEU A 134 12.13 -0.53 -19.90
N ALA A 135 12.95 -1.53 -20.25
CA ALA A 135 12.96 -2.10 -21.60
C ALA A 135 11.84 -3.12 -21.83
N VAL A 136 11.45 -3.89 -20.81
CA VAL A 136 10.57 -5.05 -20.96
C VAL A 136 9.45 -5.04 -19.92
N THR A 137 9.79 -5.14 -18.64
CA THR A 137 8.85 -5.33 -17.54
C THR A 137 7.85 -4.17 -17.44
N PHE A 138 8.32 -2.92 -17.38
CA PHE A 138 7.44 -1.76 -17.28
C PHE A 138 6.55 -1.58 -18.53
N PRO A 139 7.07 -1.60 -19.78
CA PRO A 139 6.22 -1.51 -20.96
C PRO A 139 5.12 -2.58 -21.03
N ALA A 140 5.43 -3.84 -20.68
CA ALA A 140 4.46 -4.93 -20.67
C ALA A 140 3.36 -4.69 -19.63
N THR A 141 3.75 -4.35 -18.39
CA THR A 141 2.81 -4.09 -17.29
C THR A 141 1.96 -2.86 -17.54
N LEU A 142 2.55 -1.76 -18.03
CA LEU A 142 1.83 -0.54 -18.38
C LEU A 142 0.86 -0.78 -19.54
N TRP A 143 1.23 -1.59 -20.54
CA TRP A 143 0.32 -1.97 -21.61
C TRP A 143 -0.88 -2.77 -21.08
N ALA A 144 -0.65 -3.75 -20.20
CA ALA A 144 -1.69 -4.56 -19.59
C ALA A 144 -2.63 -3.71 -18.70
N ALA A 145 -2.05 -2.87 -17.84
CA ALA A 145 -2.81 -1.93 -17.00
C ALA A 145 -3.64 -0.97 -17.85
N ARG A 146 -3.07 -0.41 -18.94
CA ARG A 146 -3.81 0.46 -19.86
C ARG A 146 -5.02 -0.26 -20.48
N LYS A 147 -4.87 -1.53 -20.83
CA LYS A 147 -6.00 -2.35 -21.30
C LYS A 147 -7.02 -2.63 -20.21
N TRP A 148 -6.57 -2.86 -18.98
CA TRP A 148 -7.45 -3.04 -17.83
C TRP A 148 -8.34 -1.81 -17.60
N PHE A 149 -7.72 -0.63 -17.50
CA PHE A 149 -8.45 0.63 -17.25
C PHE A 149 -9.19 1.19 -18.46
N SER A 150 -9.12 0.53 -19.62
CA SER A 150 -9.85 0.93 -20.82
C SER A 150 -11.36 0.88 -20.56
N GLY A 151 -12.00 2.04 -20.54
CA GLY A 151 -13.44 2.17 -20.27
C GLY A 151 -13.83 2.17 -18.79
N GLN A 152 -12.90 1.93 -17.86
CA GLN A 152 -13.17 1.97 -16.41
C GLN A 152 -12.75 3.29 -15.76
N ASN A 153 -11.57 3.82 -16.15
CA ASN A 153 -11.05 5.07 -15.60
C ASN A 153 -10.29 5.84 -16.69
N PRO A 154 -10.93 6.84 -17.34
CA PRO A 154 -10.32 7.61 -18.42
C PRO A 154 -9.07 8.38 -18.01
N LEU A 155 -9.00 8.84 -16.76
CA LEU A 155 -7.88 9.62 -16.24
C LEU A 155 -6.63 8.73 -16.09
N VAL A 156 -6.76 7.58 -15.43
CA VAL A 156 -5.67 6.61 -15.27
C VAL A 156 -5.26 6.03 -16.63
N PHE A 157 -6.21 5.77 -17.52
CA PHE A 157 -5.93 5.34 -18.90
C PHE A 157 -5.03 6.34 -19.65
N ARG A 158 -5.32 7.65 -19.55
CA ARG A 158 -4.49 8.69 -20.17
C ARG A 158 -3.09 8.71 -19.57
N LYS A 159 -2.96 8.68 -18.22
CA LYS A 159 -1.66 8.62 -17.52
C LYS A 159 -0.80 7.43 -17.99
N LEU A 160 -1.39 6.24 -18.06
CA LEU A 160 -0.74 5.03 -18.54
C LEU A 160 -0.31 5.12 -20.01
N THR A 161 -1.18 5.68 -20.86
CA THR A 161 -0.89 5.86 -22.29
C THR A 161 0.30 6.79 -22.48
N MET A 162 0.30 7.96 -21.81
CA MET A 162 1.39 8.91 -21.89
C MET A 162 2.70 8.31 -21.39
N LEU A 163 2.71 7.65 -20.22
CA LEU A 163 3.93 7.05 -19.68
C LEU A 163 4.48 5.94 -20.59
N LEU A 164 3.60 5.10 -21.15
CA LEU A 164 4.03 4.04 -22.06
C LEU A 164 4.68 4.62 -23.33
N GLU A 165 4.12 5.68 -23.91
CA GLU A 165 4.73 6.34 -25.08
C GLU A 165 6.06 7.01 -24.74
N ASP A 166 6.15 7.63 -23.55
CA ASP A 166 7.38 8.22 -23.05
C ASP A 166 8.51 7.21 -22.87
N ILE A 167 8.22 6.03 -22.30
CA ILE A 167 9.19 4.94 -22.17
C ILE A 167 9.60 4.41 -23.55
N LYS A 168 8.65 4.23 -24.47
CA LYS A 168 8.96 3.77 -25.84
C LYS A 168 9.87 4.75 -26.59
N ARG A 169 9.70 6.06 -26.39
CA ARG A 169 10.56 7.09 -26.97
C ARG A 169 11.96 7.05 -26.36
N GLU A 170 12.05 6.82 -25.05
CA GLU A 170 13.32 6.82 -24.31
C GLU A 170 14.18 5.57 -24.57
N VAL A 171 13.58 4.37 -24.54
CA VAL A 171 14.32 3.09 -24.59
C VAL A 171 14.37 2.48 -26.00
N GLY A 172 13.61 3.03 -26.94
CA GLY A 172 13.69 2.69 -28.36
C GLY A 172 12.94 1.41 -28.79
N LEU A 173 13.30 0.90 -29.97
CA LEU A 173 12.54 -0.12 -30.72
C LEU A 173 12.30 -1.45 -29.97
N LYS A 174 13.19 -1.86 -29.06
CA LYS A 174 13.02 -3.08 -28.25
C LYS A 174 11.76 -3.03 -27.39
N ALA A 175 11.53 -1.91 -26.70
CA ALA A 175 10.32 -1.71 -25.89
C ALA A 175 9.06 -1.67 -26.75
N ARG A 176 9.13 -1.13 -27.99
CA ARG A 176 7.99 -1.06 -28.92
C ARG A 176 7.50 -2.45 -29.37
N LEU A 177 8.41 -3.39 -29.59
CA LEU A 177 8.08 -4.73 -30.08
C LEU A 177 7.71 -5.70 -28.94
N VAL A 178 8.37 -5.61 -27.78
CA VAL A 178 8.16 -6.53 -26.65
C VAL A 178 6.89 -6.21 -25.86
N ALA A 179 6.54 -4.92 -25.72
CA ALA A 179 5.40 -4.48 -24.92
C ALA A 179 4.06 -5.15 -25.28
N PRO A 180 3.63 -5.27 -26.55
CA PRO A 180 2.33 -5.87 -26.87
C PRO A 180 2.31 -7.40 -26.66
N LEU A 181 3.40 -8.12 -26.89
CA LEU A 181 3.45 -9.57 -26.73
C LEU A 181 3.50 -9.96 -25.26
N ALA A 182 4.45 -9.42 -24.50
CA ALA A 182 4.54 -9.63 -23.06
C ALA A 182 3.31 -9.02 -22.34
N GLY A 183 2.83 -7.87 -22.80
CA GLY A 183 1.64 -7.21 -22.25
C GLY A 183 0.36 -8.03 -22.40
N ARG A 184 0.16 -8.75 -23.52
CA ARG A 184 -0.98 -9.68 -23.67
C ARG A 184 -0.92 -10.83 -22.65
N PHE A 185 0.27 -11.38 -22.40
CA PHE A 185 0.46 -12.41 -21.39
C PHE A 185 0.15 -11.88 -19.98
N VAL A 186 0.71 -10.72 -19.61
CA VAL A 186 0.46 -10.08 -18.31
C VAL A 186 -1.03 -9.75 -18.15
N TRP A 187 -1.68 -9.24 -19.19
CA TRP A 187 -3.11 -8.94 -19.16
C TRP A 187 -3.98 -10.20 -18.96
N SER A 188 -3.62 -11.31 -19.62
CA SER A 188 -4.29 -12.61 -19.41
C SER A 188 -4.13 -13.10 -17.97
N LYS A 189 -2.91 -13.01 -17.41
CA LYS A 189 -2.65 -13.36 -16.01
C LYS A 189 -3.42 -12.47 -15.04
N LEU A 190 -3.45 -11.17 -15.28
CA LEU A 190 -4.21 -10.20 -14.46
C LEU A 190 -5.70 -10.56 -14.42
N ARG A 191 -6.30 -10.90 -15.57
CA ARG A 191 -7.72 -11.32 -15.62
C ARG A 191 -7.97 -12.64 -14.89
N ARG A 192 -7.07 -13.61 -15.01
CA ARG A 192 -7.18 -14.89 -14.28
C ARG A 192 -7.06 -14.67 -12.77
N GLU A 193 -6.16 -13.80 -12.35
CA GLU A 193 -5.99 -13.49 -10.93
C GLU A 193 -7.21 -12.75 -10.37
N ASP A 194 -7.75 -11.76 -11.09
CA ASP A 194 -9.00 -11.10 -10.72
C ASP A 194 -10.17 -12.09 -10.56
N GLN A 195 -10.30 -13.06 -11.47
CA GLN A 195 -11.30 -14.12 -11.36
C GLN A 195 -11.06 -15.00 -10.13
N ARG A 196 -9.80 -15.34 -9.85
CA ARG A 196 -9.41 -16.16 -8.70
C ARG A 196 -9.74 -15.46 -7.38
N LEU A 197 -9.38 -14.19 -7.26
CA LEU A 197 -9.67 -13.35 -6.09
C LEU A 197 -11.19 -13.18 -5.89
N LYS A 198 -11.95 -12.94 -6.97
CA LYS A 198 -13.43 -12.87 -6.93
C LYS A 198 -14.08 -14.20 -6.53
N ALA A 199 -13.42 -15.33 -6.79
CA ALA A 199 -13.86 -16.64 -6.36
C ALA A 199 -13.54 -16.93 -4.87
N GLY A 200 -13.02 -15.94 -4.12
CA GLY A 200 -12.73 -16.06 -2.69
C GLY A 200 -11.32 -16.55 -2.38
N TRP A 201 -10.42 -16.65 -3.36
CA TRP A 201 -9.02 -16.93 -3.07
C TRP A 201 -8.36 -15.76 -2.34
N THR A 202 -7.59 -16.06 -1.29
CA THR A 202 -6.79 -15.07 -0.55
C THR A 202 -5.31 -15.46 -0.58
N TYR A 203 -4.42 -14.46 -0.48
CA TYR A 203 -2.99 -14.69 -0.28
C TYR A 203 -2.61 -14.80 1.20
N GLU A 204 -3.59 -14.63 2.09
CA GLU A 204 -3.37 -14.76 3.53
C GLU A 204 -3.01 -16.21 3.84
N PRO A 205 -1.81 -16.46 4.39
CA PRO A 205 -1.46 -17.81 4.81
C PRO A 205 -2.38 -18.24 5.96
N PRO A 206 -2.61 -19.55 6.14
CA PRO A 206 -3.39 -20.03 7.28
C PRO A 206 -2.73 -19.58 8.59
N THR A 207 -3.51 -19.00 9.50
CA THR A 207 -3.03 -18.65 10.83
C THR A 207 -2.63 -19.92 11.58
N PHE A 208 -1.41 -19.94 12.09
CA PHE A 208 -0.93 -21.00 12.97
C PHE A 208 -0.29 -20.37 14.21
N TYR A 209 -0.37 -21.07 15.33
CA TYR A 209 0.23 -20.64 16.58
C TYR A 209 1.42 -21.53 16.89
N GLU A 210 2.50 -20.93 17.35
CA GLU A 210 3.61 -21.65 17.94
C GLU A 210 3.78 -21.21 19.41
N ALA A 211 4.07 -22.16 20.29
CA ALA A 211 4.23 -21.92 21.72
C ALA A 211 5.53 -22.52 22.24
N ASN A 212 6.23 -21.78 23.11
CA ASN A 212 7.37 -22.30 23.85
C ASN A 212 6.90 -23.26 24.97
N ALA A 213 7.85 -23.99 25.56
CA ALA A 213 7.56 -24.95 26.62
C ALA A 213 6.86 -24.31 27.84
N SER A 214 7.20 -23.06 28.18
CA SER A 214 6.58 -22.33 29.29
C SER A 214 5.09 -22.03 29.01
N MET A 215 4.77 -21.56 27.81
CA MET A 215 3.39 -21.30 27.37
C MET A 215 2.57 -22.60 27.25
N LEU A 216 3.19 -23.68 26.76
CA LEU A 216 2.56 -25.00 26.69
C LEU A 216 2.26 -25.61 28.07
N ARG A 217 2.95 -25.16 29.13
CA ARG A 217 2.64 -25.58 30.52
C ARG A 217 1.46 -24.81 31.11
N CYS A 218 1.19 -23.59 30.64
CA CYS A 218 0.04 -22.77 31.04
C CYS A 218 -1.24 -23.08 30.22
N ARG A 219 -1.24 -24.17 29.45
CA ARG A 219 -2.21 -24.49 28.38
C ARG A 219 -3.66 -24.75 28.82
N LEU A 220 -3.94 -24.80 30.12
CA LEU A 220 -5.28 -25.11 30.65
C LEU A 220 -6.37 -24.11 30.23
N GLN A 221 -6.02 -22.97 29.63
CA GLN A 221 -6.95 -21.90 29.26
C GLN A 221 -7.07 -21.63 27.74
N TRP A 222 -6.37 -22.38 26.87
CA TRP A 222 -6.35 -22.08 25.42
C TRP A 222 -7.23 -23.06 24.62
N THR A 223 -8.11 -22.52 23.78
CA THR A 223 -8.96 -23.29 22.85
C THR A 223 -8.30 -23.53 21.48
N VAL A 224 -7.12 -22.95 21.23
CA VAL A 224 -6.48 -22.93 19.91
C VAL A 224 -5.27 -23.89 19.87
N PRO A 225 -5.18 -24.77 18.87
CA PRO A 225 -4.03 -25.68 18.73
C PRO A 225 -2.75 -24.90 18.36
N ALA A 226 -1.72 -25.04 19.20
CA ALA A 226 -0.39 -24.47 18.97
C ALA A 226 0.67 -25.57 18.78
N SER A 227 1.57 -25.39 17.82
CA SER A 227 2.74 -26.24 17.62
C SER A 227 3.88 -25.84 18.56
N PRO A 228 4.74 -26.77 18.99
CA PRO A 228 5.95 -26.40 19.71
C PRO A 228 6.90 -25.64 18.77
N ILE A 229 7.45 -24.51 19.26
CA ILE A 229 8.45 -23.74 18.53
C ILE A 229 9.64 -24.65 18.18
N LYS A 230 10.03 -24.68 16.89
CA LYS A 230 11.16 -25.49 16.39
C LYS A 230 12.48 -24.73 16.30
N TRP A 231 12.47 -23.43 16.58
CA TRP A 231 13.64 -22.57 16.54
C TRP A 231 13.98 -22.06 17.93
N VAL A 232 15.22 -22.25 18.36
CA VAL A 232 15.71 -21.67 19.61
C VAL A 232 15.80 -20.16 19.39
N ALA A 233 14.90 -19.38 20.00
CA ALA A 233 15.15 -17.96 20.15
C ALA A 233 16.37 -17.79 21.07
N ALA A 234 17.37 -17.06 20.58
CA ALA A 234 18.52 -16.62 21.38
C ALA A 234 18.05 -15.76 22.57
#